data_AF-A0A7C9A6M3-F1
#
_entry.id   AF-A0A7C9A6M3-F1
#
_cell.length_a   1.000
_cell.length_b   1.000
_cell.length_c   1.000
_cell.angle_alpha   90.00
_cell.angle_beta   90.00
_cell.angle_gamma   90.00
#
_symmetry.space_group_name_H-M   'P 1'
#
loop_
_entity.id
_entity.type
_entity.pdbx_description
1 polymer ?
#
loop_
_entity_poly.entity_id
_entity_poly.type
_entity_poly.pdbx_seq_one_letter_code
_entity_poly.pdbx_strand_id
1 'polypeptide(L)'
;FFSLLLLSSLSLSHKFSNGSSPEDEEEEEEKVNEDAGVIRRSMFPPDFIFGVSTSAYQIEGAYLEDGKGLSNWDVFTHVPGNTPNGENGDIADDHYHRYMEDIENMHKLGVDAYRFSIAWSRILPKGQFGEVNPSGIEFYNNVIDN
;
A
#
# COMPACT_ATOMS: atom_id res chain seq x y z
N PHE A 1 1.15 16.99 -0.53
CA PHE A 1 0.86 16.54 0.84
C PHE A 1 1.87 15.46 1.18
N PHE A 2 2.67 15.72 2.22
CA PHE A 2 3.96 15.11 2.56
C PHE A 2 3.90 13.64 2.98
N SER A 3 4.94 12.86 2.67
CA SER A 3 5.94 12.47 3.68
C SER A 3 7.15 11.74 3.06
N LEU A 4 8.32 12.25 3.41
CA LEU A 4 9.65 11.67 3.24
C LEU A 4 10.10 11.32 4.67
N LEU A 5 10.69 10.15 4.92
CA LEU A 5 11.37 9.86 6.19
C LEU A 5 12.63 9.02 5.94
N LEU A 6 13.77 9.68 6.12
CA LEU A 6 15.07 9.07 6.45
C LEU A 6 15.05 8.56 7.90
N LEU A 7 15.84 7.53 8.18
CA LEU A 7 16.50 7.38 9.49
C LEU A 7 17.89 6.76 9.30
N SER A 8 18.88 7.48 9.81
CA SER A 8 20.28 7.08 9.97
C SER A 8 20.59 6.94 11.46
N SER A 9 21.47 6.01 11.83
CA SER A 9 22.27 6.11 13.06
C SER A 9 23.59 5.31 12.96
N LEU A 10 24.70 6.06 12.98
CA LEU A 10 26.07 5.74 13.46
C LEU A 10 26.01 5.33 14.97
N SER A 11 27.01 4.80 15.70
CA SER A 11 28.50 4.72 15.71
C SER A 11 28.88 3.70 16.81
N LEU A 12 29.82 2.74 16.70
CA LEU A 12 31.29 2.76 16.83
C LEU A 12 31.93 2.88 18.26
N SER A 13 32.72 1.83 18.62
CA SER A 13 33.95 1.78 19.48
C SER A 13 33.83 1.98 21.02
N HIS A 14 34.63 1.40 21.96
CA HIS A 14 36.04 0.96 21.95
C HIS A 14 36.48 0.22 23.27
N LYS A 15 37.52 -0.65 23.17
CA LYS A 15 38.67 -0.97 24.11
C LYS A 15 38.64 -1.92 25.34
N PHE A 16 39.41 -3.03 25.20
CA PHE A 16 40.53 -3.63 26.01
C PHE A 16 40.61 -3.60 27.57
N SER A 17 40.78 -4.77 28.22
CA SER A 17 42.03 -5.26 28.90
C SER A 17 41.82 -6.43 29.91
N ASN A 18 42.62 -7.50 29.74
CA ASN A 18 43.12 -8.59 30.62
C ASN A 18 42.55 -8.89 32.05
N GLY A 19 42.31 -10.19 32.31
CA GLY A 19 42.74 -10.86 33.56
C GLY A 19 41.81 -11.92 34.20
N SER A 20 42.30 -13.18 34.25
CA SER A 20 42.07 -14.27 35.24
C SER A 20 40.73 -15.04 35.37
N SER A 21 40.82 -16.35 35.05
CA SER A 21 40.15 -17.60 35.53
C SER A 21 38.63 -17.66 35.79
N PRO A 22 37.93 -18.72 35.33
CA PRO A 22 36.47 -18.81 35.37
C PRO A 22 35.98 -19.53 36.64
N GLU A 23 35.27 -18.83 37.51
CA GLU A 23 34.50 -19.45 38.60
C GLU A 23 33.11 -18.77 38.65
N ASP A 24 32.11 -19.55 38.22
CA ASP A 24 30.70 -19.50 38.62
C ASP A 24 30.01 -18.12 38.66
N GLU A 25 29.84 -17.51 37.48
CA GLU A 25 28.72 -16.59 37.26
C GLU A 25 27.58 -17.42 36.65
N GLU A 26 26.56 -17.71 37.44
CA GLU A 26 25.28 -18.19 36.92
C GLU A 26 24.77 -17.11 35.95
N GLU A 27 24.86 -17.40 34.65
CA GLU A 27 24.19 -16.61 33.62
C GLU A 27 22.68 -16.71 33.89
N GLU A 28 22.13 -15.76 34.66
CA GLU A 28 20.72 -15.45 34.60
C GLU A 28 20.45 -15.00 33.16
N GLU A 29 20.04 -15.95 32.30
CA GLU A 29 19.45 -15.63 31.01
C GLU A 29 18.28 -14.68 31.27
N GLU A 30 18.52 -13.38 31.12
CA GLU A 30 17.50 -12.37 31.03
C GLU A 30 16.64 -12.77 29.83
N LYS A 31 15.55 -13.49 30.09
CA LYS A 31 14.57 -13.83 29.06
C LYS A 31 14.00 -12.53 28.56
N VAL A 32 14.58 -12.03 27.47
CA VAL A 32 14.02 -10.94 26.68
C VAL A 32 12.59 -11.37 26.39
N ASN A 33 11.65 -10.70 27.03
CA ASN A 33 10.24 -10.96 26.82
C ASN A 33 9.93 -10.51 25.38
N GLU A 34 10.07 -11.41 24.42
CA GLU A 34 9.80 -11.19 22.99
C GLU A 34 8.37 -10.66 22.74
N ASP A 35 7.48 -10.76 23.72
CA ASP A 35 6.10 -10.30 23.67
C ASP A 35 5.92 -8.81 24.05
N ALA A 36 6.96 -8.16 24.61
CA ALA A 36 6.88 -6.80 25.14
C ALA A 36 6.69 -5.69 24.08
N GLY A 37 6.57 -6.05 22.79
CA GLY A 37 6.29 -5.13 21.68
C GLY A 37 5.31 -5.67 20.63
N VAL A 38 4.72 -6.85 20.83
CA VAL A 38 3.85 -7.48 19.83
C VAL A 38 2.42 -6.95 19.96
N ILE A 39 1.96 -6.18 18.98
CA ILE A 39 0.58 -5.70 18.91
C ILE A 39 -0.33 -6.83 18.42
N ARG A 40 -1.34 -7.18 19.21
CA ARG A 40 -2.31 -8.23 18.91
C ARG A 40 -3.70 -7.63 18.68
N ARG A 41 -4.48 -8.27 17.81
CA ARG A 41 -5.87 -7.84 17.54
C ARG A 41 -6.76 -7.80 18.78
N SER A 42 -6.50 -8.68 19.75
CA SER A 42 -7.19 -8.70 21.06
C SER A 42 -6.94 -7.48 21.94
N MET A 43 -5.99 -6.61 21.58
CA MET A 43 -5.74 -5.35 22.29
C MET A 43 -6.71 -4.22 21.87
N PHE A 44 -7.52 -4.44 20.82
CA PHE A 44 -8.49 -3.49 20.32
C PHE A 44 -9.92 -3.93 20.68
N PRO A 45 -10.90 -3.00 20.71
CA PRO A 45 -12.30 -3.36 20.89
C PRO A 45 -12.76 -4.41 19.86
N PRO A 46 -13.72 -5.30 20.22
CA PRO A 46 -14.19 -6.35 19.32
C PRO A 46 -14.67 -5.85 17.95
N ASP A 47 -15.25 -4.65 17.91
CA ASP A 47 -15.80 -4.02 16.70
C ASP A 47 -14.82 -3.06 16.01
N PHE A 48 -13.52 -3.13 16.36
CA PHE A 48 -12.51 -2.30 15.71
C PHE A 48 -12.25 -2.80 14.28
N ILE A 49 -12.33 -1.89 13.31
CA ILE A 49 -12.15 -2.17 11.88
C ILE A 49 -10.68 -1.95 11.49
N PHE A 50 -10.03 -3.00 11.04
CA PHE A 50 -8.74 -2.92 10.33
C PHE A 50 -8.99 -2.94 8.84
N GLY A 51 -8.33 -2.06 8.11
CA GLY A 51 -8.50 -2.00 6.68
C GLY A 51 -7.24 -1.62 5.93
N VAL A 52 -7.26 -1.88 4.63
CA VAL A 52 -6.25 -1.41 3.68
C VAL A 52 -6.84 -0.31 2.81
N SER A 53 -5.98 0.46 2.17
CA SER A 53 -6.40 1.59 1.34
C SER A 53 -5.56 1.74 0.09
N THR A 54 -6.21 2.06 -1.02
CA THR A 54 -5.58 2.27 -2.33
C THR A 54 -6.16 3.52 -3.01
N SER A 55 -5.57 3.89 -4.14
CA SER A 55 -6.15 4.89 -5.04
C SER A 55 -6.07 4.44 -6.49
N ALA A 56 -7.05 4.83 -7.30
CA ALA A 56 -7.30 4.30 -8.63
C ALA A 56 -6.08 4.44 -9.55
N TYR A 57 -5.55 5.66 -9.68
CA TYR A 57 -4.41 5.92 -10.57
C TYR A 57 -3.14 5.19 -10.13
N GLN A 58 -3.00 4.91 -8.83
CA GLN A 58 -1.80 4.25 -8.30
C GLN A 58 -1.79 2.74 -8.55
N ILE A 59 -2.95 2.09 -8.70
CA ILE A 59 -3.02 0.62 -8.76
C ILE A 59 -3.72 0.07 -10.01
N GLU A 60 -4.65 0.80 -10.64
CA GLU A 60 -5.53 0.23 -11.66
C GLU A 60 -4.82 -0.12 -12.96
N GLY A 61 -4.04 0.81 -13.50
CA GLY A 61 -3.53 0.67 -14.86
C GLY A 61 -4.64 0.77 -15.92
N ALA A 62 -4.44 0.09 -17.04
CA ALA A 62 -5.38 0.01 -18.16
C ALA A 62 -5.83 1.40 -18.61
N TYR A 63 -4.88 2.33 -18.74
CA TYR A 63 -5.16 3.77 -18.72
C TYR A 63 -5.96 4.30 -19.92
N LEU A 64 -6.03 3.54 -21.02
CA LEU A 64 -6.80 3.81 -22.24
C LEU A 64 -7.79 2.69 -22.60
N GLU A 65 -7.97 1.71 -21.73
CA GLU A 65 -8.82 0.56 -22.00
C GLU A 65 -10.29 0.87 -21.69
N ASP A 66 -11.19 0.14 -22.36
CA ASP A 66 -12.63 0.13 -22.09
C ASP A 66 -13.25 1.53 -21.98
N GLY A 67 -12.80 2.44 -22.85
CA GLY A 67 -13.35 3.79 -22.95
C GLY A 67 -12.90 4.76 -21.85
N LYS A 68 -11.92 4.40 -21.00
CA LYS A 68 -11.34 5.34 -20.02
C LYS A 68 -10.76 6.58 -20.74
N GLY A 69 -11.10 7.75 -20.22
CA GLY A 69 -10.50 9.02 -20.62
C GLY A 69 -9.19 9.31 -19.89
N LEU A 70 -8.41 10.23 -20.45
CA LEU A 70 -7.20 10.74 -19.79
C LEU A 70 -7.58 11.55 -18.53
N SER A 71 -6.90 11.26 -17.44
CA SER A 71 -6.86 12.06 -16.23
C SER A 71 -5.78 13.14 -16.31
N ASN A 72 -5.79 14.07 -15.35
CA ASN A 72 -4.70 15.03 -15.21
C ASN A 72 -3.36 14.35 -14.92
N TRP A 73 -3.35 13.25 -14.17
CA TRP A 73 -2.15 12.48 -13.86
C TRP A 73 -1.60 11.74 -15.08
N ASP A 74 -2.48 11.21 -15.95
CA ASP A 74 -2.05 10.64 -17.23
C ASP A 74 -1.25 11.69 -18.02
N VAL A 75 -1.83 12.89 -18.21
CA VAL A 75 -1.17 13.98 -18.94
C VAL A 75 0.12 14.44 -18.24
N PHE A 76 0.10 14.58 -16.91
CA PHE A 76 1.24 15.08 -16.14
C PHE A 76 2.45 14.11 -16.20
N THR A 77 2.22 12.82 -16.03
CA THR A 77 3.30 11.81 -15.94
C THR A 77 3.93 11.49 -17.29
N HIS A 78 3.19 11.66 -18.39
CA HIS A 78 3.72 11.49 -19.75
C HIS A 78 4.63 12.64 -20.21
N VAL A 79 4.74 13.73 -19.45
CA VAL A 79 5.69 14.81 -19.74
C VAL A 79 7.07 14.45 -19.18
N PRO A 80 8.13 14.38 -20.00
CA PRO A 80 9.47 14.04 -19.53
C PRO A 80 9.95 14.96 -18.39
N GLY A 81 10.46 14.37 -17.32
CA GLY A 81 10.99 15.07 -16.15
C GLY A 81 9.97 15.41 -15.05
N ASN A 82 8.68 15.12 -15.24
CA ASN A 82 7.66 15.33 -14.20
C ASN A 82 7.64 14.23 -13.14
N THR A 83 8.18 13.05 -13.44
CA THR A 83 8.38 11.96 -12.48
C THR A 83 9.88 11.59 -12.41
N PRO A 84 10.41 11.15 -11.24
CA PRO A 84 11.85 10.93 -11.05
C PRO A 84 12.50 9.98 -12.07
N ASN A 85 11.77 8.95 -12.49
CA ASN A 85 12.25 7.92 -13.42
C ASN A 85 11.49 7.89 -14.76
N GLY A 86 10.63 8.88 -15.03
CA GLY A 86 9.72 8.82 -16.18
C GLY A 86 8.61 7.78 -16.04
N GLU A 87 8.34 7.31 -14.82
CA GLU A 87 7.26 6.37 -14.50
C GLU A 87 5.88 7.02 -14.68
N ASN A 88 4.89 6.20 -15.05
CA ASN A 88 3.49 6.58 -15.24
C ASN A 88 2.54 5.50 -14.67
N GLY A 89 1.24 5.75 -14.75
CA GLY A 89 0.19 4.85 -14.25
C GLY A 89 -0.40 3.94 -15.32
N ASP A 90 0.30 3.69 -16.43
CA ASP A 90 -0.26 2.99 -17.58
C ASP A 90 -0.63 1.54 -17.25
N ILE A 91 0.26 0.88 -16.49
CA ILE A 91 0.12 -0.49 -16.00
C ILE A 91 -0.15 -0.51 -14.49
N ALA A 92 0.61 0.28 -13.71
CA ALA A 92 0.54 0.28 -12.24
C ALA A 92 0.70 -1.15 -11.65
N ASP A 93 -0.15 -1.54 -10.70
CA ASP A 93 -0.21 -2.89 -10.14
C ASP A 93 -1.14 -3.83 -10.94
N ASP A 94 -1.69 -3.34 -12.06
CA ASP A 94 -2.61 -4.05 -12.95
C ASP A 94 -3.92 -4.48 -12.25
N HIS A 95 -4.35 -3.73 -11.23
CA HIS A 95 -5.56 -4.03 -10.46
C HIS A 95 -6.81 -4.07 -11.34
N TYR A 96 -6.85 -3.31 -12.44
CA TYR A 96 -7.99 -3.33 -13.36
C TYR A 96 -8.29 -4.74 -13.90
N HIS A 97 -7.25 -5.52 -14.18
CA HIS A 97 -7.38 -6.89 -14.65
C HIS A 97 -7.35 -7.92 -13.52
N ARG A 98 -6.68 -7.60 -12.40
CA ARG A 98 -6.34 -8.54 -11.33
C ARG A 98 -7.08 -8.32 -10.01
N TYR A 99 -8.11 -7.46 -9.99
CA TYR A 99 -8.82 -7.11 -8.76
C TYR A 99 -9.33 -8.30 -7.95
N MET A 100 -9.74 -9.40 -8.60
CA MET A 100 -10.17 -10.62 -7.92
C MET A 100 -9.06 -11.24 -7.07
N GLU A 101 -7.83 -11.28 -7.58
CA GLU A 101 -6.67 -11.79 -6.84
C GLU A 101 -6.32 -10.86 -5.68
N ASP A 102 -6.43 -9.55 -5.88
CA ASP A 102 -6.18 -8.56 -4.82
C ASP A 102 -7.22 -8.66 -3.70
N ILE A 103 -8.50 -8.83 -4.02
CA ILE A 103 -9.58 -9.07 -3.05
C ILE A 103 -9.32 -10.37 -2.29
N GLU A 104 -8.93 -11.44 -2.97
CA GLU A 104 -8.58 -12.71 -2.31
C GLU A 104 -7.40 -12.54 -1.35
N ASN A 105 -6.39 -11.76 -1.72
CA ASN A 105 -5.25 -11.46 -0.86
C ASN A 105 -5.64 -10.63 0.37
N MET A 106 -6.53 -9.64 0.21
CA MET A 106 -7.06 -8.86 1.33
C MET A 106 -7.86 -9.75 2.29
N HIS A 107 -8.66 -10.67 1.77
CA HIS A 107 -9.38 -11.65 2.57
C HIS A 107 -8.41 -12.56 3.35
N LYS A 108 -7.35 -13.07 2.71
CA LYS A 108 -6.30 -13.87 3.37
C LYS A 108 -5.55 -13.10 4.45
N LEU A 109 -5.37 -11.79 4.28
CA LEU A 109 -4.75 -10.92 5.28
C LEU A 109 -5.64 -10.74 6.52
N GLY A 110 -6.95 -11.01 6.42
CA GLY A 110 -7.89 -10.90 7.53
C GLY A 110 -8.27 -9.45 7.88
N VAL A 111 -8.30 -8.56 6.88
CA VAL A 111 -8.76 -7.18 7.04
C VAL A 111 -10.27 -7.09 6.89
N ASP A 112 -10.88 -6.16 7.60
CA ASP A 112 -12.32 -5.98 7.67
C ASP A 112 -12.86 -5.01 6.62
N ALA A 113 -12.01 -4.11 6.13
CA ALA A 113 -12.40 -3.05 5.22
C ALA A 113 -11.36 -2.83 4.12
N TYR A 114 -11.87 -2.59 2.91
CA TYR A 114 -11.09 -2.08 1.80
C TYR A 114 -11.61 -0.70 1.40
N ARG A 115 -10.74 0.32 1.52
CA ARG A 115 -11.03 1.67 1.04
C ARG A 115 -10.30 1.93 -0.27
N PHE A 116 -11.05 2.10 -1.34
CA PHE A 116 -10.50 2.48 -2.65
C PHE A 116 -11.16 3.77 -3.15
N SER A 117 -10.59 4.34 -4.22
CA SER A 117 -11.18 5.49 -4.91
C SER A 117 -11.68 5.07 -6.29
N ILE A 118 -12.68 5.79 -6.81
CA ILE A 118 -13.20 5.60 -8.16
C ILE A 118 -12.50 6.60 -9.11
N ALA A 119 -11.96 6.12 -10.23
CA ALA A 119 -11.41 6.97 -11.28
C ALA A 119 -12.53 7.70 -12.02
N TRP A 120 -12.63 9.01 -11.81
CA TRP A 120 -13.58 9.85 -12.54
C TRP A 120 -13.43 9.62 -14.05
N SER A 121 -12.21 9.67 -14.59
CA SER A 121 -11.99 9.54 -16.03
C SER A 121 -12.38 8.16 -16.60
N ARG A 122 -12.54 7.14 -15.75
CA ARG A 122 -13.09 5.84 -16.15
C ARG A 122 -14.62 5.84 -16.18
N ILE A 123 -15.28 6.55 -15.26
CA ILE A 123 -16.76 6.66 -15.20
C ILE A 123 -17.33 7.70 -16.18
N LEU A 124 -16.68 8.86 -16.29
CA LEU A 124 -17.07 9.99 -17.15
C LEU A 124 -15.84 10.44 -17.95
N PRO A 125 -15.51 9.76 -19.08
CA PRO A 125 -14.30 9.99 -19.85
C PRO A 125 -14.14 11.41 -20.40
N LYS A 126 -15.26 12.07 -20.69
CA LYS A 126 -15.31 13.46 -21.18
C LYS A 126 -15.76 14.45 -20.10
N GLY A 127 -15.72 14.06 -18.83
CA GLY A 127 -16.17 14.87 -17.70
C GLY A 127 -17.69 15.05 -17.67
N GLN A 128 -18.15 16.16 -17.09
CA GLN A 128 -19.56 16.42 -16.78
C GLN A 128 -20.49 16.40 -18.00
N PHE A 129 -20.00 16.81 -19.17
CA PHE A 129 -20.80 16.90 -20.40
C PHE A 129 -20.67 15.65 -21.29
N GLY A 130 -19.97 14.63 -20.81
CA GLY A 130 -19.81 13.35 -21.48
C GLY A 130 -20.93 12.36 -21.15
N GLU A 131 -20.98 11.30 -21.94
CA GLU A 131 -21.76 10.11 -21.58
C GLU A 131 -21.01 9.30 -20.50
N VAL A 132 -21.79 8.62 -19.65
CA VAL A 132 -21.26 7.65 -18.68
C VAL A 132 -20.69 6.47 -19.45
N ASN A 133 -19.52 6.00 -19.02
CA ASN A 133 -18.90 4.80 -19.57
C ASN A 133 -19.42 3.54 -18.84
N PRO A 134 -20.20 2.67 -19.51
CA PRO A 134 -20.78 1.49 -18.87
C PRO A 134 -19.73 0.49 -18.38
N SER A 135 -18.64 0.28 -19.14
CA SER A 135 -17.56 -0.63 -18.76
C SER A 135 -16.82 -0.16 -17.49
N GLY A 136 -16.70 1.16 -17.31
CA GLY A 136 -16.18 1.72 -16.07
C GLY A 136 -17.08 1.45 -14.87
N ILE A 137 -18.40 1.54 -15.04
CA ILE A 137 -19.37 1.20 -13.99
C ILE A 137 -19.31 -0.29 -13.66
N GLU A 138 -19.27 -1.14 -14.68
CA GLU A 138 -19.17 -2.60 -14.52
C GLU A 138 -17.93 -3.01 -13.72
N PHE A 139 -16.77 -2.42 -14.00
CA PHE A 139 -15.55 -2.68 -13.24
C PHE A 139 -15.74 -2.40 -11.74
N TYR A 140 -16.23 -1.21 -11.35
CA TYR A 140 -16.39 -0.91 -9.93
C TYR A 140 -17.51 -1.70 -9.27
N ASN A 141 -18.59 -2.03 -9.99
CA ASN A 141 -19.60 -2.94 -9.47
C ASN A 141 -18.98 -4.31 -9.16
N ASN A 142 -18.16 -4.86 -10.07
CA ASN A 142 -17.49 -6.13 -9.84
C ASN A 142 -16.52 -6.07 -8.65
N VAL A 143 -15.81 -4.95 -8.44
CA VAL A 143 -14.95 -4.77 -7.25
C VAL A 143 -15.76 -4.68 -5.95
N ILE A 144 -16.98 -4.15 -5.99
CA ILE A 144 -17.84 -3.99 -4.81
C ILE A 144 -18.59 -5.27 -4.45
N ASP A 145 -19.03 -6.01 -5.47
CA ASP A 145 -19.89 -7.18 -5.32
C ASP A 145 -19.12 -8.48 -4.95
N ASN A 146 -17.78 -8.47 -5.05
CA ASN A 146 -16.90 -9.60 -4.73
C ASN A 146 -16.03 -9.32 -3.50
#